data_AF-A0A955Y9U0-F1
#
_entry.id   AF-A0A955Y9U0-F1
#
_cell.length_a   1.000
_cell.length_b   1.000
_cell.length_c   1.000
_cell.angle_alpha   90.00
_cell.angle_beta   90.00
_cell.angle_gamma   90.00
#
_symmetry.space_group_name_H-M   'P 1'
#
loop_
_entity.id
_entity.type
_entity.pdbx_description
1 polymer ?
#
loop_
_entity_poly.entity_id
_entity_poly.type
_entity_poly.pdbx_seq_one_letter_code
_entity_poly.pdbx_strand_id
1 'polypeptide(L)'
;MPRPSEPLLAWLRTMLKDRGLNTAHVAEKSGIERSRIKRILGGSDPMTVDELMQLSDALDLDPSDLANQRLPEAPAAGPQLAEAPAEDGPDVDPFGNQPEQLFRIAFALGCTFFFIADPTQLEGSGVPEAVLRKHASQGQLPIKLEAAYHKYNEPRYDAAGITLTLSFDALYDCTFPWSSVLQFVLFPD
;
A
#
# COMPACT_ATOMS: atom_id res chain seq x y z
N MET A 1 21.86 -2.18 -16.91
CA MET A 1 20.45 -2.23 -16.45
C MET A 1 20.46 -1.84 -14.98
N PRO A 2 19.75 -0.79 -14.57
CA PRO A 2 19.70 -0.39 -13.18
C PRO A 2 19.06 -1.51 -12.37
N ARG A 3 19.74 -1.96 -11.30
CA ARG A 3 19.22 -3.02 -10.44
C ARG A 3 18.14 -2.42 -9.51
N PRO A 4 17.06 -3.16 -9.20
CA PRO A 4 16.00 -2.63 -8.32
C PRO A 4 16.49 -2.18 -6.94
N SER A 5 17.65 -2.69 -6.48
CA SER A 5 18.30 -2.30 -5.22
C SER A 5 19.23 -1.08 -5.33
N GLU A 6 19.51 -0.56 -6.52
CA GLU A 6 20.47 0.51 -6.76
C GLU A 6 20.08 1.87 -6.15
N PRO A 7 18.80 2.28 -6.13
CA PRO A 7 18.36 3.51 -5.46
C PRO A 7 18.56 3.44 -3.93
N LEU A 8 18.24 2.29 -3.33
CA LEU A 8 18.47 2.03 -1.90
C LEU A 8 19.96 2.05 -1.54
N LEU A 9 20.81 1.42 -2.37
CA LEU A 9 22.26 1.43 -2.16
C LEU A 9 22.88 2.82 -2.34
N ALA A 10 22.37 3.62 -3.27
CA ALA A 10 22.80 5.00 -3.45
C ALA A 10 22.45 5.86 -2.22
N TRP A 11 21.24 5.69 -1.67
CA TRP A 11 20.83 6.36 -0.44
C TRP A 11 21.69 5.96 0.76
N LEU A 12 21.96 4.67 0.96
CA LEU A 12 22.83 4.19 2.03
C LEU A 12 24.25 4.80 1.93
N ARG A 13 24.79 4.93 0.71
CA ARG A 13 26.09 5.61 0.49
C ARG A 13 26.03 7.11 0.83
N THR A 14 24.95 7.78 0.49
CA THR A 14 24.75 9.21 0.80
C THR A 14 24.65 9.41 2.31
N MET A 15 23.88 8.59 3.02
CA MET A 15 23.77 8.63 4.49
C MET A 15 25.11 8.40 5.19
N LEU A 16 25.90 7.43 4.71
CA LEU A 16 27.26 7.20 5.21
C LEU A 16 28.14 8.44 5.05
N LYS A 17 28.03 9.12 3.90
CA LYS A 17 28.81 10.31 3.58
C LYS A 17 28.37 11.51 4.43
N ASP A 18 27.07 11.72 4.60
CA ASP A 18 26.50 12.84 5.35
C ASP A 18 26.82 12.74 6.86
N ARG A 19 26.89 11.51 7.38
CA ARG A 19 27.32 11.26 8.77
C ARG A 19 28.84 11.12 8.94
N GLY A 20 29.62 11.28 7.86
CA GLY A 20 31.08 11.15 7.88
C GLY A 20 31.59 9.75 8.27
N LEU A 21 30.74 8.72 8.14
CA LEU A 21 31.04 7.36 8.55
C LEU A 21 31.76 6.61 7.44
N ASN A 22 32.84 5.90 7.80
CA ASN A 22 33.55 5.05 6.87
C ASN A 22 33.03 3.60 6.94
N THR A 23 33.35 2.81 5.92
CA THR A 23 32.94 1.39 5.83
C THR A 23 33.51 0.51 6.94
N ALA A 24 34.56 0.95 7.64
CA ALA A 24 35.11 0.22 8.78
C ALA A 24 34.24 0.42 10.03
N HIS A 25 33.77 1.65 10.27
CA HIS A 25 32.90 1.98 11.40
C HIS A 25 31.57 1.24 11.32
N VAL A 26 31.01 1.12 10.12
CA VAL A 26 29.74 0.40 9.91
C VAL A 26 29.93 -1.11 9.98
N ALA A 27 31.09 -1.64 9.57
CA ALA A 27 31.42 -3.06 9.77
C ALA A 27 31.46 -3.42 11.26
N GLU A 28 32.09 -2.57 12.07
CA GLU A 28 32.22 -2.77 13.51
C GLU A 28 30.86 -2.72 14.23
N LYS A 29 29.97 -1.78 13.86
CA LYS A 29 28.64 -1.67 14.46
C LYS A 29 27.63 -2.71 13.96
N SER A 30 27.66 -3.09 12.67
CA SER A 30 26.69 -4.03 12.08
C SER A 30 27.05 -5.50 12.27
N GLY A 31 28.30 -5.81 12.64
CA GLY A 31 28.81 -7.19 12.69
C GLY A 31 29.02 -7.83 11.31
N ILE A 32 28.84 -7.07 10.22
CA ILE A 32 29.06 -7.55 8.85
C ILE A 32 30.53 -7.32 8.46
N GLU A 33 31.14 -8.33 7.85
CA GLU A 33 32.51 -8.25 7.32
C GLU A 33 32.72 -7.05 6.38
N ARG A 34 33.80 -6.30 6.57
CA ARG A 34 34.08 -5.07 5.80
C ARG A 34 34.13 -5.30 4.29
N SER A 35 34.66 -6.46 3.88
CA SER A 35 34.72 -6.87 2.46
C SER A 35 33.33 -7.17 1.88
N ARG A 36 32.39 -7.62 2.72
CA ARG A 36 30.99 -7.89 2.35
C ARG A 36 30.21 -6.57 2.22
N ILE A 37 30.36 -5.66 3.19
CA ILE A 37 29.76 -4.31 3.11
C ILE A 37 30.21 -3.58 1.85
N LYS A 38 31.50 -3.62 1.51
CA LYS A 38 32.03 -2.96 0.31
C LYS A 38 31.45 -3.54 -0.99
N ARG A 39 31.17 -4.85 -1.04
CA ARG A 39 30.54 -5.51 -2.20
C ARG A 39 29.05 -5.21 -2.31
N ILE A 40 28.34 -5.24 -1.19
CA ILE A 40 26.92 -4.90 -1.09
C ILE A 40 26.70 -3.43 -1.45
N LEU A 41 27.37 -2.52 -0.74
CA LEU A 41 27.37 -1.10 -1.06
C LEU A 41 28.03 -0.80 -2.39
N GLY A 42 28.80 -1.70 -3.00
CA GLY A 42 29.31 -1.55 -4.36
C GLY A 42 28.28 -1.94 -5.43
N GLY A 43 27.18 -2.56 -5.03
CA GLY A 43 26.19 -3.16 -5.93
C GLY A 43 26.69 -4.43 -6.63
N SER A 44 27.84 -4.97 -6.23
CA SER A 44 28.43 -6.18 -6.80
C SER A 44 27.67 -7.43 -6.37
N ASP A 45 27.29 -7.49 -5.09
CA ASP A 45 26.56 -8.61 -4.50
C ASP A 45 25.14 -8.20 -4.10
N PRO A 46 24.15 -9.09 -4.21
CA PRO A 46 22.81 -8.85 -3.67
C PRO A 46 22.84 -8.78 -2.14
N MET A 47 22.00 -7.88 -1.60
CA MET A 47 21.81 -7.66 -0.16
C MET A 47 20.58 -8.42 0.32
N THR A 48 20.69 -9.08 1.46
CA THR A 48 19.57 -9.74 2.13
C THR A 48 18.81 -8.77 3.05
N VAL A 49 17.59 -9.16 3.46
CA VAL A 49 16.78 -8.36 4.38
C VAL A 49 17.43 -8.25 5.75
N ASP A 50 18.05 -9.32 6.25
CA ASP A 50 18.77 -9.32 7.53
C ASP A 50 19.99 -8.38 7.49
N GLU A 51 20.75 -8.37 6.39
CA GLU A 51 21.86 -7.43 6.18
C GLU A 51 21.37 -5.97 6.11
N LEU A 52 20.18 -5.73 5.56
CA LEU A 52 19.55 -4.39 5.53
C LEU A 52 19.14 -3.93 6.94
N MET A 53 18.58 -4.83 7.76
CA MET A 53 18.22 -4.52 9.14
C MET A 53 19.47 -4.22 9.97
N GLN A 54 20.51 -5.06 9.86
CA GLN A 54 21.78 -4.85 10.55
C GLN A 54 22.49 -3.55 10.16
N LEU A 55 22.42 -3.15 8.89
CA LEU A 55 22.94 -1.86 8.44
C LEU A 55 22.10 -0.69 8.93
N SER A 56 20.78 -0.84 8.99
CA SER A 56 19.87 0.19 9.50
C SER A 56 20.09 0.43 11.00
N ASP A 57 20.25 -0.64 11.77
CA ASP A 57 20.56 -0.57 13.20
C ASP A 57 21.93 0.05 13.45
N ALA A 58 22.95 -0.33 12.68
CA ALA A 58 24.29 0.24 12.79
C ALA A 58 24.34 1.74 12.44
N LEU A 59 23.41 2.18 11.60
CA LEU A 59 23.23 3.58 11.21
C LEU A 59 22.22 4.31 12.09
N ASP A 60 21.70 3.71 13.16
CA ASP A 60 20.66 4.28 14.03
C ASP A 60 19.54 4.94 13.19
N LEU A 61 19.05 4.22 12.18
CA LEU A 61 17.96 4.69 11.31
C LEU A 61 16.63 4.35 11.95
N ASP A 62 15.78 5.36 12.13
CA ASP A 62 14.40 5.13 12.54
C ASP A 62 13.62 4.56 11.33
N PRO A 63 12.67 3.63 11.50
CA PRO A 63 11.80 3.15 10.42
C PRO A 63 11.14 4.26 9.60
N SER A 64 10.92 5.43 10.21
CA SER A 64 10.41 6.62 9.55
C SER A 64 11.42 7.30 8.60
N ASP A 65 12.73 7.14 8.81
CA ASP A 65 13.78 7.65 7.91
C ASP A 65 13.85 6.85 6.59
N LEU A 66 13.53 5.55 6.65
CA LEU A 66 13.40 4.68 5.49
C LEU A 66 12.17 5.06 4.65
N ALA A 67 11.06 5.41 5.31
CA ALA A 67 9.80 5.80 4.66
C ALA A 67 9.88 7.18 3.98
N ASN A 68 10.76 8.07 4.43
CA ASN A 68 10.93 9.42 3.90
C ASN A 68 11.81 9.51 2.62
N GLN A 69 12.22 8.39 2.03
CA GLN A 69 12.98 8.38 0.78
C GLN A 69 12.13 8.81 -0.43
N ARG A 70 12.13 10.11 -0.73
CA ARG A 70 12.03 10.55 -2.13
C ARG A 70 13.35 10.21 -2.83
N LEU A 71 13.36 9.12 -3.59
CA LEU A 71 14.44 8.81 -4.51
C LEU A 71 14.60 10.00 -5.49
N PRO A 72 15.81 10.55 -5.68
CA PRO A 72 16.01 11.64 -6.62
C PRO A 72 15.81 11.10 -8.05
N GLU A 73 14.83 11.66 -8.76
CA GLU A 73 14.62 11.43 -10.20
C GLU A 73 15.92 11.77 -10.95
N ALA A 74 16.42 10.80 -11.71
CA ALA A 74 17.54 11.04 -12.62
C ALA A 74 17.10 12.02 -13.73
N PRO A 75 17.95 12.99 -14.15
CA PRO A 75 17.56 13.96 -15.15
C PRO A 75 17.44 13.29 -16.52
N ALA A 76 16.21 13.25 -17.04
CA ALA A 76 15.90 12.73 -18.36
C ALA A 76 16.35 13.73 -19.44
N ALA A 77 17.41 13.38 -20.19
CA ALA A 77 17.69 13.98 -21.49
C ALA A 77 17.19 13.02 -22.58
N GLY A 78 15.98 13.26 -23.08
CA GLY A 78 15.34 12.51 -24.17
C GLY A 78 14.26 13.36 -24.84
N PRO A 79 14.06 13.22 -26.16
CA PRO A 79 13.56 14.27 -27.04
C PRO A 79 12.07 14.56 -26.87
N GLN A 80 11.72 15.85 -26.94
CA GLN A 80 10.35 16.37 -26.89
C GLN A 80 9.52 15.80 -28.04
N LEU A 81 8.57 14.92 -27.70
CA LEU A 81 7.42 14.60 -28.54
C LEU A 81 6.20 15.28 -27.92
N ALA A 82 5.43 15.93 -28.80
CA ALA A 82 4.32 16.82 -28.49
C ALA A 82 3.35 16.24 -27.47
N GLU A 83 2.90 17.10 -26.54
CA GLU A 83 1.90 16.82 -25.51
C GLU A 83 0.62 16.24 -26.14
N ALA A 84 0.44 14.93 -25.97
CA ALA A 84 -0.89 14.35 -25.89
C ALA A 84 -1.45 14.63 -24.49
N PRO A 85 -2.78 14.80 -24.33
CA PRO A 85 -3.39 14.98 -23.01
C PRO A 85 -2.97 13.82 -22.11
N ALA A 86 -2.53 14.13 -20.89
CA ALA A 86 -2.17 13.14 -19.90
C ALA A 86 -3.39 12.23 -19.63
N GLU A 87 -3.32 10.98 -20.08
CA GLU A 87 -4.08 9.93 -19.41
C GLU A 87 -3.30 9.61 -18.13
N ASP A 88 -3.89 9.97 -16.98
CA ASP A 88 -3.43 9.54 -15.68
C ASP A 88 -3.31 8.02 -15.69
N GLY A 89 -2.07 7.51 -15.67
CA GLY A 89 -1.83 6.10 -15.40
C GLY A 89 -2.41 5.74 -14.02
N PRO A 90 -2.77 4.47 -13.77
CA PRO A 90 -3.36 4.10 -12.48
C PRO A 90 -2.42 4.50 -11.36
N ASP A 91 -2.90 5.37 -10.47
CA ASP A 91 -2.22 5.78 -9.26
C ASP A 91 -2.11 4.53 -8.35
N VAL A 92 -1.03 3.77 -8.55
CA VAL A 92 -0.79 2.55 -7.78
C VAL A 92 -0.28 2.97 -6.42
N ASP A 93 -1.18 3.01 -5.43
CA ASP A 93 -0.81 3.24 -4.04
C ASP A 93 0.30 2.26 -3.60
N PRO A 94 1.52 2.75 -3.30
CA PRO A 94 2.66 1.92 -2.99
C PRO A 94 2.53 1.17 -1.66
N PHE A 95 1.62 1.60 -0.78
CA PHE A 95 1.35 0.95 0.49
C PHE A 95 0.25 -0.11 0.38
N GLY A 96 -0.36 -0.25 -0.80
CA GLY A 96 -1.41 -1.24 -1.02
C GLY A 96 -2.70 -0.93 -0.26
N ASN A 97 -3.02 0.35 0.07
CA ASN A 97 -4.32 0.72 0.63
C ASN A 97 -5.43 0.73 -0.45
N GLN A 98 -5.23 -0.01 -1.52
CA GLN A 98 -6.29 -0.24 -2.50
C GLN A 98 -7.43 -0.98 -1.80
N PRO A 99 -8.68 -0.55 -1.99
CA PRO A 99 -9.85 -1.15 -1.34
C PRO A 99 -9.88 -2.67 -1.47
N GLU A 100 -9.53 -3.22 -2.64
CA GLU A 100 -9.46 -4.66 -2.86
C GLU A 100 -8.59 -5.38 -1.81
N GLN A 101 -7.38 -4.88 -1.56
CA GLN A 101 -6.44 -5.49 -0.62
C GLN A 101 -6.95 -5.39 0.81
N LEU A 102 -7.55 -4.27 1.18
CA LEU A 102 -8.13 -4.06 2.50
C LEU A 102 -9.25 -5.07 2.78
N PHE A 103 -10.18 -5.28 1.83
CA PHE A 103 -11.21 -6.30 1.95
C PHE A 103 -10.62 -7.71 2.04
N ARG A 104 -9.65 -8.05 1.19
CA ARG A 104 -8.99 -9.36 1.22
C ARG A 104 -8.34 -9.63 2.58
N ILE A 105 -7.60 -8.65 3.12
CA ILE A 105 -6.95 -8.76 4.43
C ILE A 105 -8.00 -8.89 5.54
N ALA A 106 -9.05 -8.07 5.54
CA ALA A 106 -10.10 -8.09 6.55
C ALA A 106 -10.80 -9.46 6.64
N PHE A 107 -11.17 -10.03 5.48
CA PHE A 107 -11.77 -11.36 5.42
C PHE A 107 -10.78 -12.47 5.76
N ALA A 108 -9.53 -12.39 5.30
CA ALA A 108 -8.51 -13.41 5.55
C ALA A 108 -8.10 -13.48 7.03
N LEU A 109 -8.00 -12.34 7.70
CA LEU A 109 -7.67 -12.27 9.13
C LEU A 109 -8.90 -12.48 10.03
N GLY A 110 -10.11 -12.48 9.47
CA GLY A 110 -11.34 -12.60 10.24
C GLY A 110 -11.55 -11.41 11.18
N CYS A 111 -11.15 -10.20 10.78
CA CYS A 111 -11.36 -9.00 11.58
C CYS A 111 -12.78 -8.47 11.40
N THR A 112 -13.41 -7.97 12.45
CA THR A 112 -14.58 -7.10 12.28
C THR A 112 -14.15 -5.82 11.57
N PHE A 113 -14.92 -5.36 10.60
CA PHE A 113 -14.56 -4.14 9.87
C PHE A 113 -15.78 -3.31 9.47
N PHE A 114 -15.48 -2.07 9.15
CA PHE A 114 -16.45 -1.05 8.79
C PHE A 114 -15.92 -0.28 7.60
N PHE A 115 -16.79 0.01 6.63
CA PHE A 115 -16.43 0.89 5.54
C PHE A 115 -17.55 1.88 5.23
N ILE A 116 -17.14 3.04 4.70
CA ILE A 116 -18.05 4.07 4.22
C ILE A 116 -18.01 4.04 2.70
N ALA A 117 -19.18 3.89 2.08
CA ALA A 117 -19.33 3.98 0.63
C ALA A 117 -20.03 5.28 0.21
N ASP A 118 -19.68 5.80 -0.95
CA ASP A 118 -20.36 6.92 -1.61
C ASP A 118 -21.67 6.43 -2.25
N PRO A 119 -22.85 6.81 -1.73
CA PRO A 119 -24.13 6.34 -2.24
C PRO A 119 -24.43 6.85 -3.66
N THR A 120 -23.77 7.91 -4.14
CA THR A 120 -23.99 8.44 -5.49
C THR A 120 -23.43 7.52 -6.59
N GLN A 121 -22.47 6.65 -6.24
CA GLN A 121 -21.87 5.67 -7.13
C GLN A 121 -22.51 4.28 -7.03
N LEU A 122 -23.58 4.14 -6.24
CA LEU A 122 -24.22 2.84 -5.93
C LEU A 122 -25.59 2.68 -6.61
N GLU A 123 -25.92 3.50 -7.59
CA GLU A 123 -27.13 3.28 -8.40
C GLU A 123 -27.03 1.95 -9.14
N GLY A 124 -28.04 1.09 -9.01
CA GLY A 124 -28.04 -0.25 -9.61
C GLY A 124 -27.06 -1.26 -8.97
N SER A 125 -26.42 -0.90 -7.85
CA SER A 125 -25.48 -1.78 -7.12
C SER A 125 -26.13 -3.03 -6.50
N GLY A 126 -27.46 -3.06 -6.38
CA GLY A 126 -28.19 -4.07 -5.60
C GLY A 126 -28.47 -3.66 -4.15
N VAL A 127 -27.90 -2.53 -3.68
CA VAL A 127 -28.33 -1.92 -2.41
C VAL A 127 -29.76 -1.39 -2.56
N PRO A 128 -30.69 -1.69 -1.63
CA PRO A 128 -32.08 -1.25 -1.75
C PRO A 128 -32.20 0.28 -1.87
N GLU A 129 -33.05 0.75 -2.79
CA GLU A 129 -33.24 2.19 -3.05
C GLU A 129 -33.64 2.96 -1.79
N ALA A 130 -34.43 2.36 -0.91
CA ALA A 130 -34.83 2.99 0.35
C ALA A 130 -33.63 3.29 1.26
N VAL A 131 -32.61 2.41 1.25
CA VAL A 131 -31.36 2.60 1.99
C VAL A 131 -30.53 3.70 1.33
N LEU A 132 -30.38 3.65 -0.01
CA LEU A 132 -29.63 4.67 -0.75
C LEU A 132 -30.22 6.06 -0.54
N ARG A 133 -31.54 6.24 -0.67
CA ARG A 133 -32.20 7.54 -0.46
C ARG A 133 -32.02 8.08 0.95
N LYS A 134 -32.04 7.21 1.96
CA LYS A 134 -31.82 7.60 3.35
C LYS A 134 -30.41 8.17 3.58
N HIS A 135 -29.42 7.63 2.88
CA HIS A 135 -28.02 8.00 3.03
C HIS A 135 -27.52 9.01 1.98
N ALA A 136 -28.28 9.23 0.90
CA ALA A 136 -27.95 10.17 -0.16
C ALA A 136 -27.79 11.61 0.36
N SER A 137 -28.60 12.03 1.34
CA SER A 137 -28.51 13.37 1.94
C SER A 137 -27.26 13.55 2.83
N GLN A 138 -26.69 12.45 3.31
CA GLN A 138 -25.48 12.44 4.14
C GLN A 138 -24.21 12.23 3.29
N GLY A 139 -24.36 11.83 2.02
CA GLY A 139 -23.25 11.52 1.11
C GLY A 139 -22.42 10.31 1.54
N GLN A 140 -22.90 9.52 2.51
CA GLN A 140 -22.14 8.43 3.10
C GLN A 140 -23.06 7.27 3.49
N LEU A 141 -22.76 6.08 2.99
CA LEU A 141 -23.40 4.82 3.35
C LEU A 141 -22.46 4.00 4.24
N PRO A 142 -22.68 3.99 5.57
CA PRO A 142 -21.89 3.18 6.49
C PRO A 142 -22.30 1.70 6.41
N ILE A 143 -21.34 0.78 6.26
CA ILE A 143 -21.54 -0.66 6.27
C ILE A 143 -20.59 -1.29 7.29
N LYS A 144 -21.15 -2.06 8.24
CA LYS A 144 -20.39 -2.82 9.23
C LYS A 144 -20.53 -4.31 8.93
N LEU A 145 -19.40 -5.01 8.93
CA LEU A 145 -19.31 -6.45 8.75
C LEU A 145 -18.60 -7.05 9.96
N GLU A 146 -19.29 -7.92 10.69
CA GLU A 146 -18.74 -8.56 11.88
C GLU A 146 -18.11 -9.90 11.50
N ALA A 147 -16.94 -10.17 12.07
CA ALA A 147 -16.16 -11.38 11.80
C ALA A 147 -16.98 -12.67 11.90
N ALA A 148 -17.88 -12.74 12.89
CA ALA A 148 -18.74 -13.88 13.14
C ALA A 148 -19.66 -14.26 11.95
N TYR A 149 -19.95 -13.31 11.05
CA TYR A 149 -20.86 -13.49 9.92
C TYR A 149 -20.17 -13.52 8.56
N HIS A 150 -18.84 -13.37 8.49
CA HIS A 150 -18.08 -13.34 7.23
C HIS A 150 -18.38 -14.50 6.28
N LYS A 151 -18.63 -15.70 6.83
CA LYS A 151 -18.98 -16.90 6.05
C LYS A 151 -20.27 -16.76 5.24
N TYR A 152 -21.14 -15.80 5.56
CA TYR A 152 -22.39 -15.55 4.85
C TYR A 152 -22.28 -14.38 3.86
N ASN A 153 -21.18 -13.64 3.85
CA ASN A 153 -21.03 -12.46 2.99
C ASN A 153 -20.50 -12.78 1.59
N GLU A 154 -20.02 -14.00 1.38
CA GLU A 154 -19.58 -14.54 0.07
C GLU A 154 -18.83 -13.51 -0.80
N PRO A 155 -17.68 -12.97 -0.35
CA PRO A 155 -16.99 -11.92 -1.08
C PRO A 155 -16.51 -12.40 -2.45
N ARG A 156 -16.94 -11.72 -3.50
CA ARG A 156 -16.50 -11.94 -4.89
C ARG A 156 -15.77 -10.69 -5.39
N TYR A 157 -14.55 -10.89 -5.88
CA TYR A 157 -13.65 -9.81 -6.26
C TYR A 157 -13.56 -9.72 -7.78
N ASP A 158 -13.89 -8.55 -8.32
CA ASP A 158 -13.79 -8.23 -9.74
C ASP A 158 -12.84 -7.05 -9.95
N ALA A 159 -12.41 -6.83 -11.20
CA ALA A 159 -11.52 -5.71 -11.52
C ALA A 159 -12.13 -4.33 -11.18
N ALA A 160 -13.46 -4.20 -11.22
CA ALA A 160 -14.16 -2.95 -10.98
C ALA A 160 -14.63 -2.75 -9.52
N GLY A 161 -14.72 -3.81 -8.72
CA GLY A 161 -15.33 -3.74 -7.39
C GLY A 161 -15.40 -5.06 -6.65
N ILE A 162 -16.11 -5.03 -5.51
CA ILE A 162 -16.46 -6.22 -4.72
C ILE A 162 -17.96 -6.44 -4.73
N THR A 163 -18.38 -7.69 -4.89
CA THR A 163 -19.76 -8.10 -4.62
C THR A 163 -19.83 -8.79 -3.27
N LEU A 164 -20.78 -8.36 -2.43
CA LEU A 164 -21.04 -8.89 -1.10
C LEU A 164 -22.51 -9.25 -0.96
N THR A 165 -22.79 -10.39 -0.34
CA THR A 165 -24.14 -10.72 0.10
C THR A 165 -24.41 -10.04 1.44
N LEU A 166 -25.33 -9.07 1.44
CA LEU A 166 -25.67 -8.24 2.60
C LEU A 166 -27.14 -8.43 2.99
N SER A 167 -27.40 -8.41 4.29
CA SER A 167 -28.75 -8.45 4.84
C SER A 167 -29.22 -7.04 5.19
N PHE A 168 -30.28 -6.59 4.52
CA PHE A 168 -31.05 -5.41 4.93
C PHE A 168 -32.39 -5.89 5.51
N ASP A 169 -33.47 -5.75 4.75
CA ASP A 169 -34.77 -6.40 5.00
C ASP A 169 -34.85 -7.83 4.43
N ALA A 170 -34.05 -8.11 3.40
CA ALA A 170 -33.78 -9.42 2.82
C ALA A 170 -32.29 -9.55 2.50
N LEU A 171 -31.88 -10.68 1.93
CA LEU A 171 -30.53 -10.88 1.40
C LEU A 171 -30.45 -10.28 -0.01
N TYR A 172 -29.42 -9.47 -0.24
CA TYR A 172 -29.11 -8.85 -1.52
C TYR A 172 -27.66 -9.07 -1.87
N ASP A 173 -27.40 -9.29 -3.16
CA ASP A 173 -26.06 -9.21 -3.70
C ASP A 173 -25.78 -7.75 -4.07
N CYS A 174 -24.88 -7.13 -3.32
CA CYS A 174 -24.54 -5.72 -3.46
C CYS A 174 -23.13 -5.59 -4.03
N THR A 175 -23.01 -4.87 -5.14
CA THR A 175 -21.75 -4.58 -5.83
C THR A 175 -21.26 -3.18 -5.47
N PHE A 176 -20.08 -3.10 -4.89
CA PHE A 176 -19.42 -1.84 -4.52
C PHE A 176 -18.23 -1.61 -5.45
N PRO A 177 -18.29 -0.61 -6.35
CA PRO A 177 -17.13 -0.19 -7.12
C PRO A 177 -15.98 0.20 -6.18
N TRP A 178 -14.73 -0.07 -6.57
CA TRP A 178 -13.59 0.30 -5.73
C TRP A 178 -13.54 1.81 -5.44
N SER A 179 -13.92 2.62 -6.43
CA SER A 179 -14.02 4.09 -6.31
C SER A 179 -15.11 4.57 -5.35
N SER A 180 -16.07 3.70 -4.99
CA SER A 180 -17.13 4.06 -4.05
C SER A 180 -16.66 3.99 -2.59
N VAL A 181 -15.56 3.30 -2.29
CA VAL A 181 -15.09 3.10 -0.92
C VAL A 181 -14.28 4.31 -0.45
N LEU A 182 -14.86 5.10 0.45
CA LEU A 182 -14.29 6.36 0.93
C LEU A 182 -13.39 6.15 2.17
N GLN A 183 -13.78 5.23 3.05
CA GLN A 183 -13.08 4.96 4.29
C GLN A 183 -13.22 3.49 4.65
N PHE A 184 -12.16 2.91 5.21
CA PHE A 184 -12.13 1.53 5.70
C PHE A 184 -11.50 1.51 7.09
N VAL A 185 -12.15 0.83 8.05
CA VAL A 185 -11.72 0.74 9.44
C VAL A 185 -11.74 -0.72 9.87
N LEU A 186 -10.60 -1.21 10.35
CA LEU A 186 -10.42 -2.56 10.88
C LEU A 186 -10.48 -2.54 12.40
N PHE A 187 -11.20 -3.49 12.98
CA PHE A 187 -11.22 -3.77 14.41
C PHE A 187 -10.58 -5.14 14.61
N PRO A 188 -9.33 -5.20 15.12
CA PRO A 188 -8.75 -6.46 15.54
C PRO A 188 -9.48 -6.94 16.79
N ASP A 189 -10.18 -8.07 16.66
CA ASP A 189 -10.83 -8.78 17.77
C ASP A 189 -9.85 -9.71 18.50
#